data_AF-A0AAD5ZLR2-F1
#
_entry.id   AF-A0AAD5ZLR2-F1
#
_cell.length_a   1.000
_cell.length_b   1.000
_cell.length_c   1.000
_cell.angle_alpha   90.00
_cell.angle_beta   90.00
_cell.angle_gamma   90.00
#
_symmetry.space_group_name_H-M   'P 1'
#
loop_
_entity.id
_entity.type
_entity.pdbx_description
1 polymer ?
#
loop_
_entity_poly.entity_id
_entity_poly.type
_entity_poly.pdbx_seq_one_letter_code
_entity_poly.pdbx_strand_id
1 'polypeptide(L)'
;MVFHHLGRYLFHPTNAVWGLITRYYNSYMAKADERVGIQVRVFEVKLEPHVLDQIISCSQSEGLLPQTVSYEIVPPTTNPKTKVVLFTSLSMEYYEHIRSMYWEKPTSSGEIVSVFQPSYEGYQQSGNKNHDRKAWAEMYLLSLTDKLVTSAWSTFGYVAQGLGGLKPWIMAKPENGSVPYPPCRRDVSMEPCFHSPPNYDCKKKEWTDTGNLVPHIRHCEDISWGVKIVGQSGL
;
A
#
# COMPACT_ATOMS: atom_id res chain seq x y z
N MET A 1 -5.61 -4.02 -18.40
CA MET A 1 -4.79 -4.25 -17.19
C MET A 1 -4.26 -5.68 -17.24
N VAL A 2 -2.93 -5.84 -17.29
CA VAL A 2 -2.24 -7.07 -17.65
C VAL A 2 -1.96 -7.91 -16.41
N PHE A 3 -1.28 -7.34 -15.42
CA PHE A 3 -0.86 -8.09 -14.23
C PHE A 3 -2.05 -8.56 -13.38
N HIS A 4 -3.16 -7.81 -13.35
CA HIS A 4 -4.36 -8.25 -12.63
C HIS A 4 -4.93 -9.56 -13.15
N HIS A 5 -5.05 -9.72 -14.47
CA HIS A 5 -5.59 -10.94 -15.06
C HIS A 5 -4.57 -12.08 -14.99
N LEU A 6 -3.33 -11.84 -15.41
CA LEU A 6 -2.30 -12.89 -15.41
C LEU A 6 -1.91 -13.31 -13.99
N GLY A 7 -1.79 -12.36 -13.06
CA GLY A 7 -1.43 -12.63 -11.67
C GLY A 7 -2.46 -13.50 -10.97
N ARG A 8 -3.76 -13.22 -11.16
CA ARG A 8 -4.86 -14.03 -10.59
C ARG A 8 -5.01 -15.40 -11.24
N TYR A 9 -4.56 -15.56 -12.49
CA TYR A 9 -4.55 -16.84 -13.19
C TYR A 9 -3.35 -17.72 -12.80
N LEU A 10 -2.18 -17.12 -12.59
CA LEU A 10 -0.94 -17.86 -12.33
C LEU A 10 -0.70 -18.13 -10.85
N PHE A 11 -1.03 -17.18 -9.98
CA PHE A 11 -0.59 -17.20 -8.59
C PHE A 11 -1.71 -17.59 -7.63
N HIS A 12 -1.81 -18.88 -7.38
CA HIS A 12 -2.69 -19.44 -6.35
C HIS A 12 -1.88 -19.82 -5.10
N PRO A 13 -2.18 -19.25 -3.92
CA PRO A 13 -1.54 -19.67 -2.68
C PRO A 13 -1.75 -21.16 -2.41
N THR A 14 -0.69 -21.84 -1.98
CA THR A 14 -0.82 -23.21 -1.44
C THR A 14 -1.72 -23.21 -0.21
N ASN A 15 -2.31 -24.36 0.13
CA ASN A 15 -3.16 -24.50 1.33
C ASN A 15 -2.49 -23.98 2.61
N ALA A 16 -1.18 -24.18 2.73
CA ALA A 16 -0.41 -23.77 3.89
C ALA A 16 -0.26 -22.24 4.01
N VAL A 17 -0.34 -21.49 2.90
CA VAL A 17 -0.39 -20.02 2.91
C VAL A 17 -1.84 -19.53 2.94
N TRP A 18 -2.75 -20.19 2.22
CA TRP A 18 -4.18 -19.90 2.27
C TRP A 18 -4.75 -19.99 3.69
N GLY A 19 -4.27 -20.94 4.50
CA GLY A 19 -4.61 -21.02 5.91
C GLY A 19 -4.14 -19.83 6.74
N LEU A 20 -3.00 -19.20 6.41
CA LEU A 20 -2.56 -17.96 7.06
C LEU A 20 -3.51 -16.81 6.72
N ILE A 21 -3.81 -16.67 5.43
CA ILE A 21 -4.69 -15.62 4.89
C ILE A 21 -6.08 -15.71 5.51
N THR A 22 -6.73 -16.88 5.43
CA THR A 22 -8.12 -17.04 5.88
C THR A 22 -8.27 -16.90 7.39
N ARG A 23 -7.36 -17.46 8.19
CA ARG A 23 -7.40 -17.28 9.65
C ARG A 23 -7.26 -15.81 10.03
N TYR A 24 -6.32 -15.10 9.41
CA TYR A 24 -6.12 -13.68 9.72
C TYR A 24 -7.31 -12.82 9.30
N TYR A 25 -7.77 -12.97 8.05
CA TYR A 25 -8.91 -12.22 7.52
C TYR A 25 -10.16 -12.43 8.37
N ASN A 26 -10.51 -13.68 8.68
CA ASN A 26 -11.71 -14.00 9.46
C ASN A 26 -11.65 -13.47 10.89
N SER A 27 -10.46 -13.44 11.49
CA SER A 27 -10.28 -13.02 12.89
C SER A 27 -10.27 -11.50 13.05
N TYR A 28 -9.63 -10.78 12.11
CA TYR A 28 -9.29 -9.37 12.29
C TYR A 28 -9.95 -8.42 11.29
N MET A 29 -10.37 -8.90 10.11
CA MET A 29 -10.79 -8.02 9.00
C MET A 29 -12.25 -8.25 8.56
N ALA A 30 -12.79 -9.45 8.71
CA ALA A 30 -14.06 -9.84 8.07
C ALA A 30 -15.27 -9.02 8.55
N LYS A 31 -15.26 -8.51 9.79
CA LYS A 31 -16.39 -7.78 10.38
C LYS A 31 -16.38 -6.26 10.13
N ALA A 32 -15.31 -5.72 9.56
CA ALA A 32 -15.20 -4.30 9.32
C ALA A 32 -16.09 -3.85 8.14
N ASP A 33 -16.66 -2.65 8.26
CA ASP A 33 -17.40 -2.00 7.18
C ASP A 33 -16.46 -1.53 6.06
N GLU A 34 -15.22 -1.17 6.38
CA GLU A 34 -14.19 -0.78 5.42
C GLU A 34 -12.79 -1.26 5.87
N ARG A 35 -11.99 -1.73 4.93
CA ARG A 35 -10.63 -2.24 5.12
C ARG A 35 -9.64 -1.36 4.38
N VAL A 36 -8.68 -0.80 5.10
CA VAL A 36 -7.62 0.03 4.54
C VAL A 36 -6.29 -0.71 4.69
N GLY A 37 -5.65 -1.06 3.58
CA GLY A 37 -4.30 -1.59 3.57
C GLY A 37 -3.27 -0.47 3.57
N ILE A 38 -2.25 -0.57 4.43
CA ILE A 38 -1.10 0.33 4.42
C ILE A 38 0.16 -0.53 4.33
N GLN A 39 0.76 -0.51 3.14
CA GLN A 39 1.98 -1.21 2.83
C GLN A 39 3.17 -0.25 3.00
N VAL A 40 4.00 -0.51 4.00
CA VAL A 40 5.17 0.32 4.33
C VAL A 40 6.47 -0.41 4.00
N ARG A 41 7.25 0.20 3.12
CA ARG A 41 8.63 -0.20 2.80
C ARG A 41 9.53 1.02 2.85
N VAL A 42 10.44 1.03 3.82
CA VAL A 42 11.51 2.02 3.93
C VAL A 42 12.80 1.39 3.41
N PHE A 43 13.48 2.03 2.46
CA PHE A 43 14.72 1.52 1.87
C PHE A 43 15.98 1.96 2.62
N GLU A 44 15.83 2.85 3.60
CA GLU A 44 16.89 3.26 4.52
C GLU A 44 17.08 2.25 5.66
N VAL A 45 18.27 2.27 6.27
CA VAL A 45 18.64 1.35 7.36
C VAL A 45 17.98 1.72 8.69
N LYS A 46 17.64 3.00 8.88
CA LYS A 46 17.08 3.53 10.14
C LYS A 46 15.59 3.79 10.00
N LEU A 47 14.89 3.66 11.13
CA LEU A 47 13.53 4.16 11.25
C LEU A 47 13.58 5.68 11.22
N GLU A 48 12.69 6.26 10.44
CA GLU A 48 12.66 7.68 10.17
C GLU A 48 11.30 8.26 10.60
N PRO A 49 11.26 9.20 11.57
CA PRO A 49 10.01 9.79 12.06
C PRO A 49 9.13 10.37 10.95
N HIS A 50 9.75 10.94 9.91
CA HIS A 50 9.03 11.52 8.77
C HIS A 50 8.19 10.49 8.00
N VAL A 51 8.53 9.20 8.04
CA VAL A 51 7.71 8.16 7.39
C VAL A 51 6.39 7.98 8.12
N LEU A 52 6.42 7.99 9.46
CA LEU A 52 5.21 7.91 10.28
C LEU A 52 4.30 9.12 10.00
N ASP A 53 4.87 10.33 9.99
CA ASP A 53 4.14 11.56 9.69
C ASP A 53 3.55 11.53 8.27
N GLN A 54 4.29 10.97 7.30
CA GLN A 54 3.81 10.80 5.93
C GLN A 54 2.62 9.83 5.87
N ILE A 55 2.68 8.70 6.59
CA ILE A 55 1.58 7.71 6.62
C ILE A 55 0.31 8.36 7.18
N ILE A 56 0.42 9.09 8.29
CA ILE A 56 -0.72 9.79 8.93
C ILE A 56 -1.25 10.87 7.98
N SER A 57 -0.37 11.71 7.45
CA SER A 57 -0.73 12.82 6.57
C SER A 57 -1.42 12.32 5.30
N CYS A 58 -0.87 11.29 4.65
CA CYS A 58 -1.49 10.66 3.48
C CYS A 58 -2.87 10.11 3.83
N SER A 59 -2.96 9.30 4.88
CA SER A 59 -4.19 8.59 5.23
C SER A 59 -5.33 9.54 5.61
N GLN A 60 -5.02 10.64 6.30
CA GLN A 60 -6.02 11.61 6.74
C GLN A 60 -6.40 12.61 5.64
N SER A 61 -5.43 13.13 4.88
CA SER A 61 -5.71 14.10 3.81
C SER A 61 -6.54 13.49 2.66
N GLU A 62 -6.35 12.20 2.40
CA GLU A 62 -7.08 11.47 1.36
C GLU A 62 -8.38 10.81 1.89
N GLY A 63 -8.77 11.09 3.14
CA GLY A 63 -10.01 10.56 3.74
C GLY A 63 -10.03 9.03 3.89
N LEU A 64 -8.86 8.39 3.97
CA LEU A 64 -8.74 6.95 4.23
C LEU A 64 -9.00 6.66 5.70
N LEU A 65 -8.38 7.44 6.58
CA LEU A 65 -8.52 7.35 8.03
C LEU A 65 -8.98 8.69 8.62
N PRO A 66 -9.80 8.68 9.69
CA PRO A 66 -10.28 9.90 10.31
C PRO A 66 -9.19 10.63 11.11
N GLN A 67 -9.35 11.94 11.28
CA GLN A 67 -8.50 12.70 12.21
C GLN A 67 -8.86 12.38 13.66
N THR A 68 -7.88 12.47 14.56
CA THR A 68 -8.09 12.31 16.01
C THR A 68 -8.16 13.67 16.70
N VAL A 69 -8.94 13.75 17.78
CA VAL A 69 -9.13 14.99 18.57
C VAL A 69 -8.69 14.77 20.01
N SER A 70 -8.09 15.80 20.62
CA SER A 70 -7.44 15.65 21.94
C SER A 70 -8.39 15.86 23.12
N TYR A 71 -9.49 16.62 22.99
CA TYR A 71 -10.24 17.13 24.17
C TYR A 71 -11.74 17.39 23.96
N GLU A 72 -12.39 16.76 22.99
CA GLU A 72 -13.83 16.94 22.79
C GLU A 72 -14.64 15.73 23.27
N ILE A 73 -15.75 16.01 23.96
CA ILE A 73 -16.83 15.03 24.13
C ILE A 73 -17.43 14.83 22.74
N VAL A 74 -16.90 13.89 21.97
CA VAL A 74 -17.48 13.51 20.69
C VAL A 74 -18.83 12.86 21.01
N PRO A 75 -19.97 13.44 20.57
CA PRO A 75 -21.26 12.86 20.87
C PRO A 75 -21.33 11.44 20.29
N PRO A 76 -21.90 10.48 21.03
CA PRO A 76 -21.95 9.10 20.60
C PRO A 76 -22.67 9.01 19.25
N THR A 77 -21.94 8.51 18.25
CA THR A 77 -22.49 8.30 16.91
C THR A 77 -23.36 7.05 16.92
N THR A 78 -24.58 7.16 16.41
CA THR A 78 -25.47 6.00 16.29
C THR A 78 -24.99 5.12 15.13
N ASN A 79 -24.68 3.85 15.42
CA ASN A 79 -24.10 2.90 14.45
C ASN A 79 -22.82 3.42 13.77
N PRO A 80 -21.73 3.61 14.55
CA PRO A 80 -20.48 4.11 13.99
C PRO A 80 -19.91 3.13 12.97
N LYS A 81 -19.45 3.65 11.83
CA LYS A 81 -18.77 2.85 10.82
C LYS A 81 -17.44 2.32 11.37
N THR A 82 -17.20 1.04 11.15
CA THR A 82 -16.00 0.33 11.60
C THR A 82 -14.97 0.23 10.47
N LYS A 83 -13.74 0.67 10.75
CA LYS A 83 -12.60 0.58 9.85
C LYS A 83 -11.54 -0.34 10.43
N VAL A 84 -11.04 -1.25 9.60
CA VAL A 84 -9.84 -2.03 9.92
C VAL A 84 -8.68 -1.57 9.06
N VAL A 85 -7.57 -1.23 9.71
CA VAL A 85 -6.31 -0.91 9.06
C VAL A 85 -5.40 -2.14 9.11
N LEU A 86 -5.12 -2.71 7.95
CA LEU A 86 -4.11 -3.76 7.79
C LEU A 86 -2.77 -3.12 7.47
N PHE A 87 -1.84 -3.23 8.40
CA PHE A 87 -0.49 -2.71 8.28
C PHE A 87 0.49 -3.82 7.92
N THR A 88 1.37 -3.59 6.94
CA THR A 88 2.47 -4.52 6.62
C THR A 88 3.78 -3.76 6.55
N SER A 89 4.74 -4.17 7.36
CA SER A 89 6.04 -3.51 7.51
C SER A 89 7.04 -4.49 8.13
N LEU A 90 8.32 -4.35 7.80
CA LEU A 90 9.38 -5.06 8.50
C LEU A 90 9.51 -4.59 9.96
N SER A 91 9.23 -3.31 10.22
CA SER A 91 9.22 -2.70 11.56
C SER A 91 7.83 -2.74 12.18
N MET A 92 7.79 -2.97 13.50
CA MET A 92 6.57 -2.92 14.31
C MET A 92 6.21 -1.48 14.75
N GLU A 93 7.16 -0.55 14.69
CA GLU A 93 7.04 0.77 15.32
C GLU A 93 5.95 1.65 14.71
N TYR A 94 5.81 1.63 13.37
CA TYR A 94 4.76 2.40 12.68
C TYR A 94 3.35 1.93 13.07
N TYR A 95 3.16 0.61 13.17
CA TYR A 95 1.90 0.00 13.59
C TYR A 95 1.58 0.36 15.04
N GLU A 96 2.54 0.21 15.95
CA GLU A 96 2.35 0.51 17.37
C GLU A 96 1.94 1.96 17.58
N HIS A 97 2.58 2.90 16.89
CA HIS A 97 2.25 4.32 17.01
C HIS A 97 0.82 4.63 16.52
N ILE A 98 0.45 4.14 15.34
CA ILE A 98 -0.88 4.41 14.76
C ILE A 98 -1.98 3.70 15.56
N ARG A 99 -1.71 2.49 16.07
CA ARG A 99 -2.63 1.79 16.97
C ARG A 99 -2.85 2.59 18.26
N SER A 100 -1.77 3.05 18.91
CA SER A 100 -1.86 3.87 20.12
C SER A 100 -2.60 5.18 19.87
N MET A 101 -2.39 5.82 18.72
CA MET A 101 -3.10 7.04 18.34
C MET A 101 -4.63 6.86 18.36
N TYR A 102 -5.15 5.82 17.70
CA TYR A 102 -6.60 5.54 17.66
C TYR A 102 -7.14 4.90 18.94
N TRP A 103 -6.26 4.35 19.78
CA TRP A 103 -6.63 3.84 21.10
C TRP A 103 -6.79 4.96 22.13
N GLU A 104 -5.87 5.92 22.13
CA GLU A 104 -5.80 6.97 23.14
C GLU A 104 -6.69 8.17 22.82
N LYS A 105 -7.00 8.41 21.54
CA LYS A 105 -7.74 9.59 21.09
C LYS A 105 -8.99 9.22 20.30
N PRO A 106 -10.15 9.85 20.60
CA PRO A 106 -11.36 9.66 19.81
C PRO A 106 -11.18 10.21 18.38
N THR A 107 -11.92 9.63 17.44
CA THR A 107 -11.98 10.10 16.06
C THR A 107 -12.97 11.25 15.92
N SER A 108 -12.59 12.26 15.13
CA SER A 108 -13.45 13.41 14.79
C SER A 108 -14.75 13.02 14.08
N SER A 109 -14.74 11.91 13.35
CA SER A 109 -15.90 11.39 12.61
C SER A 109 -16.79 10.43 13.42
N GLY A 110 -16.36 10.02 14.62
CA GLY A 110 -17.00 8.95 15.39
C GLY A 110 -16.80 7.54 14.82
N GLU A 111 -16.04 7.38 13.73
CA GLU A 111 -15.68 6.06 13.17
C GLU A 111 -14.80 5.28 14.15
N ILE A 112 -15.04 3.97 14.27
CA ILE A 112 -14.21 3.07 15.09
C ILE A 112 -13.08 2.54 14.23
N VAL A 113 -11.83 2.80 14.62
CA VAL A 113 -10.63 2.35 13.89
C VAL A 113 -9.90 1.28 14.69
N SER A 114 -9.70 0.11 14.08
CA SER A 114 -8.86 -0.96 14.62
C SER A 114 -7.67 -1.19 13.70
N VAL A 115 -6.46 -1.24 14.26
CA VAL A 115 -5.20 -1.36 13.50
C VAL A 115 -4.58 -2.71 13.82
N PHE A 116 -4.16 -3.45 12.79
CA PHE A 116 -3.53 -4.76 12.93
C PHE A 116 -2.33 -4.94 12.00
N GLN A 117 -1.30 -5.63 12.47
CA GLN A 117 -0.13 -6.03 11.68
C GLN A 117 0.09 -7.55 11.78
N PRO A 118 0.16 -8.30 10.66
CA PRO A 118 0.30 -9.76 10.72
C PRO A 118 1.64 -10.26 11.24
N SER A 119 2.75 -9.59 10.88
CA SER A 119 4.10 -9.97 11.30
C SER A 119 5.04 -8.76 11.38
N TYR A 120 6.19 -8.95 12.00
CA TYR A 120 7.29 -7.98 12.07
C TYR A 120 8.62 -8.74 11.87
N GLU A 121 9.01 -8.97 10.63
CA GLU A 121 10.17 -9.82 10.34
C GLU A 121 11.52 -9.12 10.55
N GLY A 122 11.52 -7.81 10.82
CA GLY A 122 12.70 -6.97 11.10
C GLY A 122 13.54 -6.67 9.86
N TYR A 123 13.95 -7.70 9.13
CA TYR A 123 14.72 -7.60 7.90
C TYR A 123 14.27 -8.66 6.89
N GLN A 124 14.59 -8.42 5.61
CA GLN A 124 14.25 -9.30 4.51
C GLN A 124 15.13 -10.56 4.50
N GLN A 125 14.51 -11.74 4.43
CA GLN A 125 15.18 -13.05 4.47
C GLN A 125 14.82 -13.90 3.23
N SER A 126 15.04 -13.35 2.03
CA SER A 126 14.68 -14.00 0.77
C SER A 126 15.22 -15.42 0.67
N GLY A 127 14.37 -16.38 0.29
CA GLY A 127 14.72 -17.80 0.18
C GLY A 127 14.48 -18.58 1.48
N ASN A 128 14.20 -17.90 2.60
CA ASN A 128 13.66 -18.56 3.77
C ASN A 128 12.19 -18.89 3.55
N LYS A 129 11.89 -20.17 3.39
CA LYS A 129 10.53 -20.67 3.10
C LYS A 129 9.45 -20.15 4.05
N ASN A 130 9.74 -20.00 5.34
CA ASN A 130 8.74 -19.52 6.30
C ASN A 130 8.51 -18.01 6.20
N HIS A 131 9.59 -17.25 6.01
CA HIS A 131 9.54 -15.81 5.77
C HIS A 131 8.75 -15.50 4.49
N ASP A 132 9.11 -16.16 3.38
CA ASP A 132 8.47 -15.96 2.08
C ASP A 132 6.97 -16.32 2.11
N ARG A 133 6.59 -17.34 2.90
CA ARG A 133 5.18 -17.70 3.10
C ARG A 133 4.39 -16.62 3.84
N LYS A 134 4.97 -15.96 4.84
CA LYS A 134 4.33 -14.84 5.53
C LYS A 134 4.23 -13.62 4.62
N ALA A 135 5.30 -13.29 3.92
CA ALA A 135 5.31 -12.22 2.91
C ALA A 135 4.23 -12.45 1.84
N TRP A 136 4.08 -13.66 1.33
CA TRP A 136 3.00 -14.02 0.39
C TRP A 136 1.61 -13.88 1.00
N ALA A 137 1.42 -14.31 2.25
CA ALA A 137 0.16 -14.12 2.95
C ALA A 137 -0.19 -12.63 3.12
N GLU A 138 0.77 -11.79 3.46
CA GLU A 138 0.60 -10.36 3.64
C GLU A 138 0.27 -9.62 2.33
N MET A 139 0.98 -9.91 1.23
CA MET A 139 0.63 -9.39 -0.10
C MET A 139 -0.82 -9.74 -0.47
N TYR A 140 -1.25 -10.96 -0.16
CA TYR A 140 -2.62 -11.39 -0.43
C TYR A 140 -3.63 -10.75 0.53
N LEU A 141 -3.31 -10.53 1.80
CA LEU A 141 -4.20 -9.85 2.73
C LEU A 141 -4.41 -8.37 2.34
N LEU A 142 -3.35 -7.69 1.90
CA LEU A 142 -3.45 -6.33 1.34
C LEU A 142 -4.35 -6.28 0.11
N SER A 143 -4.31 -7.31 -0.74
CA SER A 143 -5.14 -7.38 -1.95
C SER A 143 -6.64 -7.56 -1.66
N LEU A 144 -6.99 -7.93 -0.42
CA LEU A 144 -8.37 -8.08 0.06
C LEU A 144 -8.90 -6.81 0.77
N THR A 145 -8.19 -5.68 0.66
CA THR A 145 -8.60 -4.40 1.24
C THR A 145 -9.43 -3.57 0.25
N ASP A 146 -10.25 -2.66 0.75
CA ASP A 146 -11.10 -1.80 -0.08
C ASP A 146 -10.31 -0.61 -0.63
N LYS A 147 -9.34 -0.12 0.16
CA LYS A 147 -8.42 0.97 -0.20
C LYS A 147 -7.00 0.57 0.20
N LEU A 148 -6.02 0.98 -0.61
CA LEU A 148 -4.62 0.59 -0.41
C LEU A 148 -3.69 1.79 -0.53
N VAL A 149 -2.82 1.95 0.46
CA VAL A 149 -1.64 2.81 0.43
C VAL A 149 -0.41 1.96 0.20
N THR A 150 0.45 2.34 -0.74
CA THR A 150 1.71 1.65 -1.05
C THR A 150 2.91 2.57 -0.88
N SER A 151 4.08 1.99 -0.66
CA SER A 151 5.34 2.72 -0.63
C SER A 151 5.96 2.75 -2.01
N ALA A 152 6.46 3.91 -2.43
CA ALA A 152 7.21 4.09 -3.67
C ALA A 152 8.29 3.00 -3.84
N TRP A 153 8.45 2.51 -5.07
CA TRP A 153 9.46 1.50 -5.48
C TRP A 153 9.20 0.09 -4.91
N SER A 154 8.17 -0.11 -4.09
CA SER A 154 7.90 -1.41 -3.48
C SER A 154 7.16 -2.35 -4.43
N THR A 155 7.88 -3.35 -4.96
CA THR A 155 7.25 -4.43 -5.74
C THR A 155 6.27 -5.28 -4.92
N PHE A 156 6.44 -5.34 -3.60
CA PHE A 156 5.48 -5.96 -2.68
C PHE A 156 4.10 -5.28 -2.78
N GLY A 157 4.09 -3.95 -2.80
CA GLY A 157 2.87 -3.15 -3.03
C GLY A 157 2.27 -3.38 -4.42
N TYR A 158 3.10 -3.45 -5.47
CA TYR A 158 2.62 -3.70 -6.83
C TYR A 158 1.92 -5.05 -6.98
N VAL A 159 2.41 -6.09 -6.30
CA VAL A 159 1.78 -7.40 -6.31
C VAL A 159 0.41 -7.32 -5.62
N ALA A 160 0.35 -6.74 -4.42
CA ALA A 160 -0.90 -6.60 -3.67
C ALA A 160 -1.95 -5.82 -4.45
N GLN A 161 -1.61 -4.64 -4.96
CA GLN A 161 -2.53 -3.77 -5.70
C GLN A 161 -3.02 -4.46 -6.99
N GLY A 162 -2.13 -5.18 -7.68
CA GLY A 162 -2.44 -5.87 -8.90
C GLY A 162 -3.39 -7.05 -8.72
N LEU A 163 -3.13 -7.89 -7.71
CA LEU A 163 -4.02 -9.01 -7.36
C LEU A 163 -5.41 -8.51 -6.93
N GLY A 164 -5.46 -7.42 -6.17
CA GLY A 164 -6.71 -6.85 -5.66
C GLY A 164 -7.48 -6.01 -6.68
N GLY A 165 -6.85 -5.65 -7.80
CA GLY A 165 -7.45 -4.73 -8.76
C GLY A 165 -7.55 -3.30 -8.21
N LEU A 166 -6.61 -2.91 -7.34
CA LEU A 166 -6.66 -1.68 -6.56
C LEU A 166 -5.76 -0.62 -7.19
N LYS A 167 -6.30 0.57 -7.46
CA LYS A 167 -5.49 1.75 -7.79
C LYS A 167 -5.06 2.41 -6.47
N PRO A 168 -3.79 2.30 -6.03
CA PRO A 168 -3.41 2.71 -4.69
C PRO A 168 -3.21 4.23 -4.57
N TRP A 169 -3.02 4.69 -3.33
CA TRP A 169 -2.31 5.94 -3.03
C TRP A 169 -0.84 5.61 -2.76
N ILE A 170 0.07 6.26 -3.47
CA ILE A 170 1.50 6.01 -3.34
C ILE A 170 2.14 7.06 -2.45
N MET A 171 2.73 6.61 -1.35
CA MET A 171 3.64 7.43 -0.55
C MET A 171 4.96 7.55 -1.30
N ALA A 172 5.27 8.78 -1.75
CA ALA A 172 6.52 9.08 -2.41
C ALA A 172 7.71 8.75 -1.50
N LYS A 173 8.84 8.36 -2.08
CA LYS A 173 10.07 8.14 -1.30
C LYS A 173 10.47 9.48 -0.66
N PRO A 174 10.67 9.54 0.67
CA PRO A 174 11.19 10.74 1.32
C PRO A 174 12.56 11.13 0.78
N GLU A 175 12.78 12.42 0.57
CA GLU A 175 14.08 13.00 0.25
C GLU A 175 14.51 13.91 1.41
N ASN A 176 15.80 13.87 1.75
CA ASN A 176 16.43 14.74 2.75
C ASN A 176 15.77 14.72 4.14
N GLY A 177 15.18 13.59 4.55
CA GLY A 177 14.60 13.44 5.90
C GLY A 177 13.30 14.23 6.13
N SER A 178 12.62 14.65 5.06
CA SER A 178 11.40 15.46 5.12
C SER A 178 10.17 14.70 4.59
N VAL A 179 9.00 15.02 5.13
CA VAL A 179 7.72 14.50 4.61
C VAL A 179 7.47 15.11 3.22
N PRO A 180 7.29 14.29 2.17
CA PRO A 180 6.99 14.80 0.83
C PRO A 180 5.69 15.62 0.78
N TYR A 181 5.63 16.61 -0.11
CA TYR A 181 4.39 17.33 -0.42
C TYR A 181 3.98 17.12 -1.91
N PRO A 182 2.77 16.60 -2.19
CA PRO A 182 1.82 16.01 -1.23
C PRO A 182 2.36 14.73 -0.57
N PRO A 183 1.83 14.32 0.61
CA PRO A 183 2.32 13.15 1.36
C PRO A 183 2.13 11.83 0.61
N CYS A 184 1.11 11.75 -0.25
CA CYS A 184 0.94 10.69 -1.22
C CYS A 184 0.16 11.21 -2.43
N ARG A 185 0.12 10.41 -3.50
CA ARG A 185 -0.68 10.70 -4.71
C ARG A 185 -1.43 9.47 -5.14
N ARG A 186 -2.61 9.65 -5.72
CA ARG A 186 -3.33 8.54 -6.34
C ARG A 186 -2.57 8.07 -7.59
N ASP A 187 -2.32 6.77 -7.68
CA ASP A 187 -1.66 6.17 -8.84
C ASP A 187 -2.52 6.35 -10.11
N VAL A 188 -1.87 6.31 -11.26
CA VAL A 188 -2.48 6.41 -12.58
C VAL A 188 -3.18 5.12 -13.01
N SER A 189 -2.72 3.96 -12.52
CA SER A 189 -3.32 2.65 -12.77
C SER A 189 -2.92 1.65 -11.69
N MET A 190 -3.56 0.48 -11.64
CA MET A 190 -3.15 -0.60 -10.74
C MET A 190 -1.97 -1.42 -11.27
N GLU A 191 -1.41 -1.10 -12.43
CA GLU A 191 -0.32 -1.89 -13.01
C GLU A 191 0.98 -1.68 -12.24
N PRO A 192 1.86 -2.69 -12.16
CA PRO A 192 3.22 -2.53 -11.63
C PRO A 192 4.04 -1.54 -12.45
N CYS A 193 5.06 -0.94 -11.82
CA CYS A 193 6.08 -0.17 -12.53
C CYS A 193 7.19 -1.08 -13.06
N PHE A 194 7.54 -0.93 -14.34
CA PHE A 194 8.78 -1.48 -14.87
C PHE A 194 9.93 -0.52 -14.57
N HIS A 195 10.79 -0.90 -13.61
CA HIS A 195 11.83 -0.03 -13.04
C HIS A 195 13.02 0.25 -13.95
N SER A 196 13.27 -0.59 -14.96
CA SER A 196 14.45 -0.49 -15.83
C SER A 196 14.08 -0.71 -17.29
N PRO A 197 13.23 0.15 -17.87
CA PRO A 197 12.86 0.04 -19.27
C PRO A 197 14.03 0.44 -20.18
N PRO A 198 14.13 -0.15 -21.39
CA PRO A 198 15.05 0.34 -22.39
C PRO A 198 14.59 1.73 -22.89
N ASN A 199 15.52 2.65 -23.07
CA ASN A 199 15.27 3.97 -23.68
C ASN A 199 15.97 4.03 -25.04
N TYR A 200 15.42 3.30 -26.02
CA TYR A 200 16.07 3.08 -27.31
C TYR A 200 15.06 2.92 -28.46
N ASP A 201 15.25 3.68 -29.54
CA ASP A 201 14.53 3.49 -30.79
C ASP A 201 15.29 2.47 -31.65
N CYS A 202 14.73 1.27 -31.78
CA CYS A 202 15.35 0.18 -32.52
C CYS A 202 15.57 0.48 -34.02
N LYS A 203 14.75 1.36 -34.63
CA LYS A 203 14.84 1.70 -36.05
C LYS A 203 15.89 2.77 -36.29
N LYS A 204 15.89 3.83 -35.49
CA LYS A 204 16.85 4.93 -35.60
C LYS A 204 18.20 4.61 -34.95
N LYS A 205 18.24 3.58 -34.11
CA LYS A 205 19.40 3.13 -33.34
C LYS A 205 19.94 4.18 -32.38
N GLU A 206 19.06 4.98 -31.80
CA GLU A 206 19.39 6.08 -30.89
C GLU A 206 18.56 6.04 -29.60
N TRP A 207 18.92 6.88 -28.64
CA TRP A 207 18.16 7.03 -27.40
C TRP A 207 16.78 7.64 -27.67
N THR A 208 15.74 7.12 -27.03
CA THR A 208 14.40 7.73 -27.03
C THR A 208 13.73 7.52 -25.68
N ASP A 209 12.94 8.50 -25.25
CA ASP A 209 12.05 8.36 -24.10
C ASP A 209 10.89 7.42 -24.45
N THR A 210 10.88 6.23 -23.87
CA THR A 210 9.82 5.23 -24.10
C THR A 210 8.57 5.46 -23.26
N GLY A 211 8.64 6.31 -22.23
CA GLY A 211 7.52 6.67 -21.36
C GLY A 211 6.51 7.63 -21.98
N ASN A 212 6.78 8.15 -23.18
CA ASN A 212 5.91 9.11 -23.86
C ASN A 212 5.65 8.77 -25.34
N LEU A 213 5.97 7.55 -25.80
CA LEU A 213 5.78 7.16 -27.21
C LEU A 213 4.33 6.85 -27.56
N VAL A 214 3.56 6.28 -26.63
CA VAL A 214 2.18 5.84 -26.85
C VAL A 214 1.30 6.20 -25.65
N PRO A 215 0.01 6.48 -25.84
CA PRO A 215 -0.84 7.01 -24.76
C PRO A 215 -1.07 6.04 -23.59
N HIS A 216 -0.93 4.74 -23.82
CA HIS A 216 -1.15 3.68 -22.82
C HIS A 216 0.12 3.29 -22.05
N ILE A 217 1.26 3.95 -22.31
CA ILE A 217 2.49 3.82 -21.53
C ILE A 217 2.86 5.19 -21.00
N ARG A 218 3.09 5.30 -19.69
CA ARG A 218 3.52 6.53 -19.02
C ARG A 218 4.64 6.22 -18.03
N HIS A 219 5.41 7.24 -17.67
CA HIS A 219 6.30 7.13 -16.52
C HIS A 219 5.53 6.82 -15.24
N CYS A 220 6.18 6.11 -14.32
CA CYS A 220 5.57 5.77 -13.04
C CYS A 220 5.54 6.98 -12.10
N GLU A 221 4.50 7.05 -11.26
CA GLU A 221 4.36 8.10 -10.25
C GLU A 221 5.45 8.05 -9.16
N ASP A 222 6.07 6.89 -8.96
CA ASP A 222 7.01 6.63 -7.87
C ASP A 222 8.47 6.48 -8.33
N ILE A 223 8.70 6.07 -9.58
CA ILE A 223 10.02 6.00 -10.22
C ILE A 223 9.96 6.76 -11.54
N SER A 224 10.57 7.95 -11.57
CA SER A 224 10.49 8.86 -12.72
C SER A 224 11.08 8.28 -14.01
N TRP A 225 12.07 7.39 -13.94
CA TRP A 225 12.63 6.70 -15.11
C TRP A 225 11.94 5.37 -15.44
N GLY A 226 11.08 4.88 -14.56
CA GLY A 226 10.30 3.67 -14.79
C GLY A 226 9.13 3.96 -15.72
N VAL A 227 8.53 2.91 -16.29
CA VAL A 227 7.32 3.03 -17.11
C VAL A 227 6.26 2.02 -16.67
N LYS A 228 5.00 2.36 -16.86
CA LYS A 228 3.88 1.46 -16.60
C LYS A 228 2.75 1.63 -17.59
N ILE A 229 1.91 0.61 -17.68
CA ILE A 229 0.70 0.65 -18.49
C ILE A 229 -0.34 1.49 -17.77
N VAL A 230 -0.93 2.45 -18.48
CA VAL A 230 -2.08 3.23 -18.00
C VAL A 230 -3.32 2.82 -18.78
N GLY A 231 -4.47 2.79 -18.09
CA GLY A 231 -5.75 2.56 -18.77
C GLY A 231 -6.03 3.69 -19.75
N GLN A 232 -6.73 3.40 -20.86
CA GLN A 232 -7.32 4.47 -21.65
C GLN A 232 -8.38 5.15 -20.77
N SER A 233 -8.22 6.45 -20.53
CA SER A 233 -9.31 7.29 -20.04
C SER A 233 -10.40 7.31 -21.12
N GLY A 234 -11.40 6.45 -20.97
CA GLY A 234 -12.60 6.44 -21.82
C GLY A 234 -12.87 5.12 -22.55
N LEU A 235 -13.73 4.30 -21.95
CA LEU A 235 -14.95 3.75 -22.55
C LEU A 235 -15.94 3.46 -21.40
#